data_AF-A0A0B8ZGY3-F1
#
_entry.id   AF-A0A0B8ZGY3-F1
#
_cell.length_a   1.000
_cell.length_b   1.000
_cell.length_c   1.000
_cell.angle_alpha   90.00
_cell.angle_beta   90.00
_cell.angle_gamma   90.00
#
_symmetry.space_group_name_H-M   'P 1'
#
loop_
_entity.id
_entity.type
_entity.pdbx_description
1 polymer ?
#
loop_
_entity_poly.entity_id
_entity_poly.type
_entity_poly.pdbx_seq_one_letter_code
_entity_poly.pdbx_strand_id
1 'polypeptide(L)'
;MLHSAGSVELATKLSNDLERFDFLVRQMFGIPDDPNAMPLPIYLLPNKAAVGALYKVPEVAGFFSHDIEGRFIVSHREVAMSELELGAQATLFHEYAHFLMFRNFRFAYPSWYVEGFAEYLSTVEFDSQGRFDLGRPARHRAWTLARDDMPLTEVLAGKQGRNSDLFYGKSWLLVHFLSTSEERKGQLGNYLSLVAGGMPPDEAGTAASGDLKKLDRELDKYMRGSIKFSRSATPLPQPAAPALERLSPVDSAIVPLHLMRFIDKREEEALGELRQIALANPQSANAAYEVARAAQALANSTEDTAKEIALWNEAEKFNELGLKLAPWMARANLLKGEIEMHRLGNVSIRTPERWTAARGWVNKASDA
;
A
#
# COMPACT_ATOMS: atom_id res chain seq x y z
N MET A 1 -11.57 -3.72 0.07
CA MET A 1 -12.59 -3.21 1.01
C MET A 1 -12.11 -1.89 1.56
N LEU A 2 -12.94 -0.85 1.55
CA LEU A 2 -12.59 0.48 2.05
C LEU A 2 -13.32 0.74 3.38
N HIS A 3 -12.56 0.96 4.44
CA HIS A 3 -13.02 1.21 5.80
C HIS A 3 -12.88 2.70 6.12
N SER A 4 -13.95 3.31 6.62
CA SER A 4 -13.97 4.72 7.00
C SER A 4 -14.97 4.98 8.12
N ALA A 5 -14.55 5.71 9.15
CA ALA A 5 -15.47 6.24 10.17
C ALA A 5 -16.12 7.58 9.72
N GLY A 6 -16.21 7.81 8.41
CA GLY A 6 -16.48 9.12 7.79
C GLY A 6 -17.86 9.21 7.19
N SER A 7 -18.09 10.27 6.39
CA SER A 7 -19.31 10.36 5.61
C SER A 7 -19.38 9.24 4.58
N VAL A 8 -20.56 8.64 4.45
CA VAL A 8 -20.81 7.57 3.47
C VAL A 8 -20.64 8.10 2.06
N GLU A 9 -20.98 9.36 1.82
CA GLU A 9 -20.87 10.04 0.54
C GLU A 9 -19.40 10.13 0.08
N LEU A 10 -18.49 10.55 0.98
CA LEU A 10 -17.07 10.64 0.65
C LEU A 10 -16.45 9.25 0.45
N ALA A 11 -16.76 8.29 1.32
CA ALA A 11 -16.27 6.92 1.19
C ALA A 11 -16.74 6.28 -0.12
N THR A 12 -18.00 6.48 -0.49
CA THR A 12 -18.57 6.01 -1.76
C THR A 12 -17.90 6.67 -2.96
N LYS A 13 -17.68 8.00 -2.91
CA LYS A 13 -16.96 8.72 -3.97
C LYS A 13 -15.54 8.17 -4.15
N LEU A 14 -14.76 8.08 -3.08
CA LEU A 14 -13.38 7.57 -3.12
C LEU A 14 -13.34 6.12 -3.62
N SER A 15 -14.28 5.28 -3.19
CA SER A 15 -14.39 3.90 -3.68
C SER A 15 -14.66 3.86 -5.18
N ASN A 16 -15.65 4.61 -5.68
CA ASN A 16 -15.97 4.62 -7.11
C ASN A 16 -14.82 5.17 -7.97
N ASP A 17 -14.16 6.23 -7.50
CA ASP A 17 -13.04 6.81 -8.22
C ASP A 17 -11.82 5.88 -8.22
N LEU A 18 -11.63 5.11 -7.14
CA LEU A 18 -10.60 4.08 -7.08
C LEU A 18 -10.87 2.91 -8.05
N GLU A 19 -12.11 2.47 -8.17
CA GLU A 19 -12.49 1.42 -9.16
C GLU A 19 -12.25 1.90 -10.60
N ARG A 20 -12.57 3.16 -10.91
CA ARG A 20 -12.25 3.77 -12.21
C ARG A 20 -10.74 3.85 -12.44
N PHE A 21 -9.99 4.21 -11.40
CA PHE A 21 -8.54 4.30 -11.44
C PHE A 21 -7.90 2.92 -11.68
N ASP A 22 -8.30 1.90 -10.93
CA ASP A 22 -7.86 0.52 -11.13
C ASP A 22 -8.13 0.06 -12.57
N PHE A 23 -9.36 0.23 -13.05
CA PHE A 23 -9.71 -0.12 -14.43
C PHE A 23 -8.82 0.60 -15.45
N LEU A 24 -8.64 1.92 -15.31
CA LEU A 24 -7.81 2.71 -16.21
C LEU A 24 -6.36 2.20 -16.23
N VAL A 25 -5.74 2.04 -15.06
CA VAL A 25 -4.33 1.65 -14.95
C VAL A 25 -4.15 0.22 -15.48
N ARG A 26 -5.08 -0.70 -15.19
CA ARG A 26 -5.04 -2.05 -15.76
C ARG A 26 -5.07 -2.05 -17.28
N GLN A 27 -5.96 -1.26 -17.89
CA GLN A 27 -6.03 -1.13 -19.35
C GLN A 27 -4.73 -0.54 -19.92
N MET A 28 -4.18 0.50 -19.29
CA MET A 28 -2.93 1.13 -19.73
C MET A 28 -1.74 0.16 -19.75
N PHE A 29 -1.65 -0.73 -18.77
CA PHE A 29 -0.52 -1.64 -18.60
C PHE A 29 -0.81 -3.09 -19.00
N GLY A 30 -1.98 -3.36 -19.59
CA GLY A 30 -2.38 -4.70 -20.02
C GLY A 30 -2.47 -5.71 -18.85
N ILE A 31 -2.84 -5.24 -17.66
CA ILE A 31 -2.99 -6.08 -16.47
C ILE A 31 -4.37 -6.77 -16.55
N PRO A 32 -4.44 -8.11 -16.59
CA PRO A 32 -5.71 -8.81 -16.65
C PRO A 32 -6.46 -8.73 -15.32
N ASP A 33 -7.78 -8.92 -15.37
CA ASP A 33 -8.58 -9.14 -14.18
C ASP A 33 -8.22 -10.50 -13.55
N ASP A 34 -8.10 -10.51 -12.22
CA ASP A 34 -7.82 -11.71 -11.44
C ASP A 34 -9.02 -11.98 -10.53
N PRO A 35 -9.90 -12.94 -10.86
CA PRO A 35 -11.08 -13.24 -10.05
C PRO A 35 -10.69 -13.82 -8.67
N ASN A 36 -9.45 -14.27 -8.51
CA ASN A 36 -8.91 -14.82 -7.27
C ASN A 36 -8.02 -13.80 -6.55
N ALA A 37 -8.07 -12.52 -6.94
CA ALA A 37 -7.30 -11.48 -6.28
C ALA A 37 -7.71 -11.38 -4.80
N MET A 38 -6.73 -11.57 -3.90
CA MET A 38 -6.98 -11.35 -2.47
C MET A 38 -7.50 -9.92 -2.24
N PRO A 39 -8.44 -9.70 -1.33
CA PRO A 39 -8.90 -8.36 -0.99
C PRO A 39 -7.73 -7.44 -0.61
N LEU A 40 -7.84 -6.15 -0.97
CA LEU A 40 -7.00 -5.09 -0.44
C LEU A 40 -7.83 -4.26 0.56
N PRO A 41 -7.64 -4.46 1.87
CA PRO A 41 -8.13 -3.54 2.88
C PRO A 41 -7.53 -2.13 2.70
N ILE A 42 -8.39 -1.12 2.82
CA ILE A 42 -8.01 0.29 2.74
C ILE A 42 -8.62 0.98 3.94
N TYR A 43 -7.81 1.66 4.76
CA TYR A 43 -8.27 2.36 5.96
C TYR A 43 -8.14 3.86 5.76
N LEU A 44 -9.26 4.58 5.80
CA LEU A 44 -9.29 6.04 5.70
C LEU A 44 -9.34 6.69 7.08
N LEU A 45 -8.21 7.26 7.50
CA LEU A 45 -8.08 8.01 8.74
C LEU A 45 -8.62 9.45 8.60
N PRO A 46 -8.86 10.15 9.72
CA PRO A 46 -9.43 11.50 9.67
C PRO A 46 -8.63 12.48 8.81
N ASN A 47 -7.30 12.45 8.91
CA ASN A 47 -6.40 13.41 8.27
C ASN A 47 -4.98 12.88 8.10
N LYS A 48 -4.15 13.63 7.36
CA LYS A 48 -2.73 13.32 7.18
C LYS A 48 -1.97 13.20 8.51
N ALA A 49 -2.28 14.07 9.49
CA ALA A 49 -1.64 14.02 10.81
C ALA A 49 -1.89 12.69 11.54
N ALA A 50 -3.09 12.11 11.44
CA ALA A 50 -3.40 10.81 12.00
C ALA A 50 -2.63 9.68 11.31
N VAL A 51 -2.43 9.78 9.98
CA VAL A 51 -1.59 8.85 9.22
C VAL A 51 -0.14 8.96 9.67
N GLY A 52 0.42 10.17 9.70
CA GLY A 52 1.80 10.41 10.13
C GLY A 52 2.06 10.01 11.59
N ALA A 53 1.08 10.19 12.48
CA ALA A 53 1.17 9.71 13.86
C ALA A 53 1.22 8.18 13.94
N LEU A 54 0.37 7.49 13.16
CA LEU A 54 0.35 6.03 13.10
C LEU A 54 1.65 5.46 12.50
N TYR A 55 2.19 6.12 11.47
CA TYR A 55 3.43 5.71 10.80
C TYR A 55 4.70 6.21 11.50
N LYS A 56 4.58 7.07 12.52
CA LYS A 56 5.68 7.77 13.22
C LYS A 56 6.55 8.65 12.32
N VAL A 57 6.00 9.13 11.21
CA VAL A 57 6.65 10.07 10.29
C VAL A 57 5.63 11.15 9.95
N PRO A 58 5.72 12.36 10.54
CA PRO A 58 4.71 13.41 10.41
C PRO A 58 4.34 13.79 8.97
N GLU A 59 5.30 13.66 8.04
CA GLU A 59 5.16 14.03 6.64
C GLU A 59 4.41 12.99 5.80
N VAL A 60 4.18 11.78 6.33
CA VAL A 60 3.49 10.69 5.61
C VAL A 60 1.98 10.94 5.57
N ALA A 61 1.45 11.12 4.36
CA ALA A 61 0.02 11.33 4.11
C ALA A 61 -0.74 10.03 3.87
N GLY A 62 -0.06 8.99 3.38
CA GLY A 62 -0.59 7.67 3.06
C GLY A 62 0.56 6.68 2.94
N PHE A 63 0.25 5.39 3.00
CA PHE A 63 1.22 4.35 2.70
C PHE A 63 0.52 3.04 2.32
N PHE A 64 1.10 2.33 1.35
CA PHE A 64 0.86 0.92 1.09
C PHE A 64 1.80 0.06 1.94
N SER A 65 1.25 -0.96 2.60
CA SER A 65 2.03 -1.95 3.34
C SER A 65 1.76 -3.36 2.82
N HIS A 66 2.81 -4.17 2.79
CA HIS A 66 2.74 -5.59 2.49
C HIS A 66 3.68 -6.35 3.42
N ASP A 67 3.13 -7.29 4.19
CA ASP A 67 3.89 -8.24 5.00
C ASP A 67 3.22 -9.62 5.03
N ILE A 68 3.66 -10.47 5.97
CA ILE A 68 3.15 -11.83 6.16
C ILE A 68 1.71 -11.90 6.69
N GLU A 69 1.22 -10.88 7.42
CA GLU A 69 -0.16 -10.83 7.91
C GLU A 69 -1.10 -10.15 6.91
N GLY A 70 -0.55 -9.52 5.86
CA GLY A 70 -1.32 -9.21 4.67
C GLY A 70 -0.83 -7.98 3.93
N ARG A 71 -1.75 -7.35 3.22
CA ARG A 71 -1.51 -6.12 2.47
C ARG A 71 -2.63 -5.15 2.75
N PHE A 72 -2.33 -3.87 2.89
CA PHE A 72 -3.35 -2.84 3.00
C PHE A 72 -2.83 -1.48 2.58
N ILE A 73 -3.75 -0.55 2.42
CA ILE A 73 -3.45 0.88 2.27
C ILE A 73 -4.00 1.62 3.49
N VAL A 74 -3.21 2.54 4.04
CA VAL A 74 -3.72 3.59 4.92
C VAL A 74 -3.68 4.90 4.17
N SER A 75 -4.79 5.63 4.20
CA SER A 75 -4.91 6.96 3.61
C SER A 75 -5.78 7.83 4.52
N HIS A 76 -6.23 8.99 4.02
CA HIS A 76 -6.97 9.97 4.80
C HIS A 76 -8.25 10.44 4.09
N ARG A 77 -9.05 11.26 4.80
CA ARG A 77 -10.34 11.79 4.31
C ARG A 77 -10.33 13.29 4.02
N GLU A 78 -9.22 13.97 4.25
CA GLU A 78 -9.13 15.41 3.97
C GLU A 78 -9.37 15.69 2.49
N VAL A 79 -10.35 16.54 2.22
CA VAL A 79 -10.60 17.12 0.91
C VAL A 79 -9.64 18.30 0.75
N ALA A 80 -8.88 18.32 -0.34
CA ALA A 80 -8.00 19.44 -0.65
C ALA A 80 -8.83 20.72 -0.89
N MET A 81 -8.42 21.84 -0.28
CA MET A 81 -9.09 23.13 -0.45
C MET A 81 -8.60 23.88 -1.70
N SER A 82 -7.48 23.44 -2.28
CA SER A 82 -6.95 23.95 -3.55
C SER A 82 -6.13 22.86 -4.26
N GLU A 83 -5.82 23.06 -5.54
CA GLU A 83 -4.95 22.16 -6.29
C GLU A 83 -3.48 22.17 -5.81
N LEU A 84 -3.10 23.10 -4.93
CA LEU A 84 -1.78 23.14 -4.29
C LEU A 84 -1.70 22.22 -3.05
N GLU A 85 -2.83 21.67 -2.60
CA GLU A 85 -2.88 20.79 -1.44
C GLU A 85 -3.03 19.33 -1.84
N LEU A 86 -2.33 18.44 -1.13
CA LEU A 86 -2.49 17.01 -1.28
C LEU A 86 -3.80 16.56 -0.61
N GLY A 87 -4.75 16.12 -1.43
CA GLY A 87 -6.06 15.62 -1.02
C GLY A 87 -6.16 14.08 -0.98
N ALA A 88 -7.20 13.58 -0.31
CA ALA A 88 -7.43 12.16 -0.09
C ALA A 88 -7.39 11.29 -1.37
N GLN A 89 -7.95 11.78 -2.48
CA GLN A 89 -7.98 11.03 -3.74
C GLN A 89 -6.58 10.82 -4.32
N ALA A 90 -5.78 11.90 -4.42
CA ALA A 90 -4.42 11.82 -4.94
C ALA A 90 -3.55 10.91 -4.06
N THR A 91 -3.62 11.07 -2.74
CA THR A 91 -2.92 10.17 -1.81
C THR A 91 -3.34 8.71 -2.01
N LEU A 92 -4.65 8.43 -2.08
CA LEU A 92 -5.15 7.07 -2.26
C LEU A 92 -4.71 6.45 -3.61
N PHE A 93 -4.74 7.22 -4.70
CA PHE A 93 -4.27 6.77 -6.01
C PHE A 93 -2.76 6.52 -6.03
N HIS A 94 -1.98 7.36 -5.35
CA HIS A 94 -0.54 7.16 -5.19
C HIS A 94 -0.24 5.81 -4.53
N GLU A 95 -0.85 5.54 -3.37
CA GLU A 95 -0.66 4.26 -2.68
C GLU A 95 -1.20 3.06 -3.48
N TYR A 96 -2.31 3.25 -4.20
CA TYR A 96 -2.85 2.19 -5.05
C TYR A 96 -1.96 1.90 -6.27
N ALA A 97 -1.28 2.91 -6.81
CA ALA A 97 -0.31 2.73 -7.88
C ALA A 97 0.90 1.90 -7.40
N HIS A 98 1.39 2.13 -6.17
CA HIS A 98 2.38 1.24 -5.56
C HIS A 98 1.88 -0.20 -5.45
N PHE A 99 0.65 -0.40 -4.95
CA PHE A 99 0.03 -1.72 -4.88
C PHE A 99 -0.01 -2.42 -6.25
N LEU A 100 -0.52 -1.73 -7.30
CA LEU A 100 -0.60 -2.29 -8.64
C LEU A 100 0.77 -2.65 -9.21
N MET A 101 1.77 -1.78 -9.00
CA MET A 101 3.14 -2.02 -9.44
C MET A 101 3.70 -3.27 -8.77
N PHE A 102 3.71 -3.33 -7.43
CA PHE A 102 4.33 -4.44 -6.69
C PHE A 102 3.57 -5.76 -6.85
N ARG A 103 2.27 -5.72 -7.14
CA ARG A 103 1.48 -6.92 -7.42
C ARG A 103 1.73 -7.50 -8.81
N ASN A 104 1.87 -6.65 -9.83
CA ASN A 104 1.77 -7.10 -11.22
C ASN A 104 3.09 -7.05 -11.98
N PHE A 105 4.01 -6.17 -11.59
CA PHE A 105 5.26 -5.99 -12.32
C PHE A 105 6.39 -6.79 -11.67
N ARG A 106 7.15 -7.50 -12.51
CA ARG A 106 8.15 -8.48 -12.06
C ARG A 106 9.57 -7.94 -11.94
N PHE A 107 9.79 -6.70 -12.38
CA PHE A 107 11.11 -6.09 -12.40
C PHE A 107 11.33 -5.22 -11.16
N ALA A 108 12.55 -5.26 -10.62
CA ALA A 108 12.97 -4.35 -9.57
C ALA A 108 13.20 -2.96 -10.18
N TYR A 109 12.19 -2.10 -10.09
CA TYR A 109 12.30 -0.73 -10.57
C TYR A 109 13.09 0.15 -9.62
N PRO A 110 13.85 1.13 -10.14
CA PRO A 110 14.55 2.08 -9.29
C PRO A 110 13.56 2.99 -8.57
N SER A 111 13.90 3.42 -7.35
CA SER A 111 12.99 4.17 -6.47
C SER A 111 12.39 5.42 -7.12
N TRP A 112 13.17 6.16 -7.93
CA TRP A 112 12.65 7.33 -8.63
C TRP A 112 11.50 6.97 -9.58
N TYR A 113 11.57 5.82 -10.25
CA TYR A 113 10.52 5.41 -11.16
C TYR A 113 9.31 4.90 -10.38
N VAL A 114 9.53 4.17 -9.28
CA VAL A 114 8.46 3.71 -8.38
C VAL A 114 7.63 4.90 -7.88
N GLU A 115 8.28 5.94 -7.37
CA GLU A 115 7.61 7.15 -6.87
C GLU A 115 7.06 8.02 -8.00
N GLY A 116 7.84 8.24 -9.06
CA GLY A 116 7.41 9.05 -10.20
C GLY A 116 6.21 8.45 -10.95
N PHE A 117 6.12 7.12 -11.00
CA PHE A 117 4.97 6.40 -11.54
C PHE A 117 3.72 6.63 -10.68
N ALA A 118 3.86 6.48 -9.36
CA ALA A 118 2.76 6.70 -8.43
C ALA A 118 2.27 8.15 -8.44
N GLU A 119 3.19 9.12 -8.44
CA GLU A 119 2.88 10.55 -8.57
C GLU A 119 2.25 10.88 -9.94
N TYR A 120 2.72 10.27 -11.03
CA TYR A 120 2.16 10.55 -12.36
C TYR A 120 0.71 10.09 -12.45
N LEU A 121 0.43 8.86 -12.00
CA LEU A 121 -0.92 8.30 -12.03
C LEU A 121 -1.85 8.93 -11.00
N SER A 122 -1.34 9.37 -9.84
CA SER A 122 -2.17 9.99 -8.80
C SER A 122 -2.85 11.28 -9.24
N THR A 123 -2.34 11.92 -10.30
CA THR A 123 -2.91 13.13 -10.91
C THR A 123 -4.14 12.87 -11.80
N VAL A 124 -4.59 11.61 -11.93
CA VAL A 124 -5.81 11.30 -12.67
C VAL A 124 -7.02 11.95 -12.00
N GLU A 125 -7.78 12.70 -12.79
CA GLU A 125 -9.05 13.29 -12.37
C GLU A 125 -10.17 12.75 -13.23
N PHE A 126 -11.34 12.51 -12.62
CA PHE A 126 -12.55 12.09 -13.30
C PHE A 126 -13.58 13.22 -13.27
N ASP A 127 -14.20 13.50 -14.41
CA ASP A 127 -15.36 14.40 -14.44
C ASP A 127 -16.66 13.66 -14.05
N SER A 128 -17.77 14.41 -13.93
CA SER A 128 -19.06 13.85 -13.53
C SER A 128 -19.65 12.82 -14.52
N GLN A 129 -19.12 12.78 -15.74
CA GLN A 129 -19.52 11.82 -16.77
C GLN A 129 -18.60 10.59 -16.81
N GLY A 130 -17.52 10.58 -16.02
CA GLY A 130 -16.54 9.49 -16.00
C GLY A 130 -15.48 9.58 -17.09
N ARG A 131 -15.36 10.72 -17.79
CA ARG A 131 -14.14 10.98 -18.60
C ARG A 131 -12.99 11.29 -17.66
N PHE A 132 -11.78 10.98 -18.09
CA PHE A 132 -10.59 11.15 -17.28
C PHE A 132 -9.57 12.08 -17.94
N ASP A 133 -8.85 12.79 -17.09
CA ASP A 133 -7.62 13.49 -17.45
C ASP A 133 -6.42 12.65 -16.98
N LEU A 134 -5.44 12.41 -17.86
CA LEU A 134 -4.22 11.67 -17.55
C LEU A 134 -2.99 12.57 -17.63
N GLY A 135 -2.17 12.54 -16.58
CA GLY A 135 -0.93 13.30 -16.49
C GLY A 135 -1.16 14.78 -16.23
N ARG A 136 -2.09 15.13 -15.34
CA ARG A 136 -2.24 16.53 -14.92
C ARG A 136 -1.00 16.99 -14.16
N PRO A 137 -0.72 18.31 -14.09
CA PRO A 137 0.39 18.81 -13.31
C PRO A 137 0.20 18.46 -11.82
N ALA A 138 1.22 17.88 -11.18
CA ALA A 138 1.25 17.63 -9.74
C ALA A 138 1.43 18.95 -8.97
N ARG A 139 0.38 19.78 -8.94
CA ARG A 139 0.43 21.16 -8.43
C ARG A 139 0.76 21.23 -6.93
N HIS A 140 0.47 20.17 -6.16
CA HIS A 140 0.93 20.01 -4.77
C HIS A 140 2.46 19.98 -4.63
N ARG A 141 3.20 19.68 -5.70
CA ARG A 141 4.68 19.68 -5.74
C ARG A 141 5.27 21.00 -6.26
N ALA A 142 4.45 21.92 -6.76
CA ALA A 142 4.91 23.09 -7.51
C ALA A 142 5.83 24.01 -6.69
N TRP A 143 5.53 24.21 -5.40
CA TRP A 143 6.34 25.06 -4.53
C TRP A 143 7.76 24.52 -4.35
N THR A 144 7.89 23.23 -4.02
CA THR A 144 9.19 22.57 -3.82
C THR A 144 10.00 22.55 -5.11
N LEU A 145 9.36 22.24 -6.25
CA LEU A 145 10.02 22.24 -7.56
C LEU A 145 10.47 23.62 -8.04
N ALA A 146 9.79 24.69 -7.60
CA ALA A 146 10.15 26.06 -7.97
C ALA A 146 11.30 26.63 -7.13
N ARG A 147 11.49 26.13 -5.90
CA ARG A 147 12.43 26.71 -4.93
C ARG A 147 13.76 25.95 -4.87
N ASP A 148 13.70 24.63 -4.93
CA ASP A 148 14.83 23.75 -4.64
C ASP A 148 15.25 22.98 -5.91
N ASP A 149 16.53 22.64 -6.02
CA ASP A 149 17.04 21.85 -7.15
C ASP A 149 17.69 20.54 -6.67
N MET A 150 17.50 19.50 -7.47
CA MET A 150 18.09 18.18 -7.28
C MET A 150 18.54 17.67 -8.65
N PRO A 151 19.86 17.50 -8.85
CA PRO A 151 20.38 17.02 -10.13
C PRO A 151 19.82 15.64 -10.47
N LEU A 152 19.55 15.40 -11.76
CA LEU A 152 19.05 14.09 -12.21
C LEU A 152 19.94 12.91 -11.80
N THR A 153 21.25 13.12 -11.64
CA THR A 153 22.15 12.08 -11.14
C THR A 153 21.80 11.63 -9.73
N GLU A 154 21.29 12.52 -8.87
CA GLU A 154 20.85 12.15 -7.52
C GLU A 154 19.48 11.47 -7.53
N VAL A 155 18.58 11.93 -8.41
CA VAL A 155 17.26 11.31 -8.63
C VAL A 155 17.44 9.87 -9.11
N LEU A 156 18.23 9.66 -10.17
CA LEU A 156 18.48 8.33 -10.73
C LEU A 156 19.20 7.40 -9.76
N ALA A 157 20.09 7.93 -8.91
CA ALA A 157 20.74 7.18 -7.84
C ALA A 157 19.82 6.88 -6.64
N GLY A 158 18.57 7.34 -6.64
CA GLY A 158 17.61 7.07 -5.57
C GLY A 158 17.91 7.80 -4.27
N LYS A 159 18.61 8.93 -4.30
CA LYS A 159 19.02 9.69 -3.11
C LYS A 159 17.87 10.55 -2.56
N GLN A 160 16.82 9.89 -2.06
CA GLN A 160 15.66 10.56 -1.47
C GLN A 160 16.06 11.44 -0.26
N GLY A 161 16.85 10.88 0.67
CA GLY A 161 17.43 11.61 1.80
C GLY A 161 16.42 12.44 2.61
N ARG A 162 16.83 13.62 3.08
CA ARG A 162 15.96 14.59 3.78
C ARG A 162 15.04 15.40 2.85
N ASN A 163 15.17 15.24 1.53
CA ASN A 163 14.46 16.03 0.51
C ASN A 163 13.45 15.15 -0.25
N SER A 164 12.70 14.32 0.47
CA SER A 164 11.72 13.37 -0.11
C SER A 164 10.71 14.05 -1.03
N ASP A 165 10.18 15.20 -0.63
CA ASP A 165 9.21 15.93 -1.44
C ASP A 165 9.78 16.42 -2.78
N LEU A 166 11.03 16.88 -2.78
CA LEU A 166 11.72 17.31 -4.00
C LEU A 166 12.04 16.11 -4.89
N PHE A 167 12.48 14.99 -4.29
CA PHE A 167 12.72 13.74 -4.98
C PHE A 167 11.45 13.25 -5.68
N TYR A 168 10.29 13.28 -5.00
CA TYR A 168 9.00 12.90 -5.59
C TYR A 168 8.58 13.85 -6.71
N GLY A 169 8.74 15.17 -6.51
CA GLY A 169 8.45 16.16 -7.55
C GLY A 169 9.32 15.98 -8.81
N LYS A 170 10.63 15.77 -8.66
CA LYS A 170 11.55 15.55 -9.80
C LYS A 170 11.28 14.21 -10.47
N SER A 171 10.93 13.18 -9.70
CA SER A 171 10.55 11.85 -10.20
C SER A 171 9.28 11.93 -11.05
N TRP A 172 8.24 12.61 -10.56
CA TRP A 172 7.03 12.91 -11.32
C TRP A 172 7.35 13.64 -12.62
N LEU A 173 8.15 14.72 -12.54
CA LEU A 173 8.49 15.53 -13.71
C LEU A 173 9.23 14.71 -14.77
N LEU A 174 10.15 13.84 -14.35
CA LEU A 174 10.89 12.97 -15.25
C LEU A 174 9.98 11.92 -15.92
N VAL A 175 9.11 11.24 -15.16
CA VAL A 175 8.14 10.29 -15.73
C VAL A 175 7.21 11.01 -16.71
N HIS A 176 6.68 12.16 -16.32
CA HIS A 176 5.79 12.95 -17.16
C HIS A 176 6.49 13.34 -18.46
N PHE A 177 7.65 13.98 -18.38
CA PHE A 177 8.41 14.45 -19.54
C PHE A 177 8.76 13.31 -20.52
N LEU A 178 9.31 12.19 -20.02
CA LEU A 178 9.71 11.08 -20.88
C LEU A 178 8.52 10.29 -21.44
N SER A 179 7.35 10.38 -20.82
CA SER A 179 6.12 9.73 -21.31
C SER A 179 5.39 10.57 -22.35
N THR A 180 5.54 11.89 -22.34
CA THR A 180 4.77 12.80 -23.21
C THR A 180 5.60 13.54 -24.25
N SER A 181 6.93 13.59 -24.14
CA SER A 181 7.79 14.23 -25.14
C SER A 181 7.93 13.34 -26.38
N GLU A 182 7.58 13.89 -27.55
CA GLU A 182 7.83 13.22 -28.82
C GLU A 182 9.33 13.13 -29.13
N GLU A 183 10.12 14.14 -28.72
CA GLU A 183 11.58 14.15 -28.92
C GLU A 183 12.31 13.08 -28.11
N ARG A 184 11.73 12.66 -26.98
CA ARG A 184 12.30 11.68 -26.04
C ARG A 184 11.54 10.35 -26.06
N LYS A 185 10.70 10.14 -27.06
CA LYS A 185 9.84 8.96 -27.18
C LYS A 185 10.65 7.66 -27.11
N GLY A 186 10.20 6.74 -26.26
CA GLY A 186 10.84 5.44 -26.05
C GLY A 186 12.04 5.45 -25.10
N GLN A 187 12.53 6.62 -24.68
CA GLN A 187 13.68 6.73 -23.78
C GLN A 187 13.41 6.09 -22.41
N LEU A 188 12.22 6.30 -21.84
CA LEU A 188 11.83 5.67 -20.57
C LEU A 188 11.79 4.14 -20.69
N GLY A 189 11.21 3.60 -21.77
CA GLY A 189 11.18 2.16 -22.01
C GLY A 189 12.59 1.57 -22.15
N ASN A 190 13.49 2.24 -22.89
CA ASN A 190 14.89 1.83 -23.02
C ASN A 190 15.61 1.84 -21.66
N TYR A 191 15.45 2.92 -20.89
CA TYR A 191 16.00 3.03 -19.54
C TYR A 191 15.57 1.86 -18.65
N LEU A 192 14.27 1.60 -18.56
CA LEU A 192 13.72 0.53 -17.72
C LEU A 192 14.19 -0.85 -18.18
N SER A 193 14.35 -1.06 -19.49
CA SER A 193 14.92 -2.30 -20.04
C SER A 193 16.38 -2.50 -19.64
N LEU A 194 17.19 -1.44 -19.61
CA LEU A 194 18.60 -1.52 -19.19
C LEU A 194 18.72 -1.84 -17.70
N VAL A 195 17.90 -1.19 -16.86
CA VAL A 195 17.85 -1.49 -15.42
C VAL A 195 17.36 -2.91 -15.16
N ALA A 196 16.31 -3.35 -15.86
CA ALA A 196 15.85 -4.74 -15.78
C ALA A 196 16.91 -5.75 -16.24
N GLY A 197 17.82 -5.34 -17.13
CA GLY A 197 19.00 -6.11 -17.55
C GLY A 197 20.16 -6.12 -16.54
N GLY A 198 20.00 -5.47 -15.38
CA GLY A 198 21.00 -5.43 -14.30
C GLY A 198 21.96 -4.24 -14.35
N MET A 199 21.78 -3.29 -15.28
CA MET A 199 22.59 -2.08 -15.31
C MET A 199 22.25 -1.17 -14.13
N PRO A 200 23.25 -0.58 -13.44
CA PRO A 200 23.00 0.41 -12.40
C PRO A 200 22.11 1.57 -12.89
N PRO A 201 21.14 2.05 -12.08
CA PRO A 201 20.18 3.08 -12.49
C PRO A 201 20.78 4.39 -13.05
N ASP A 202 21.94 4.82 -12.58
CA ASP A 202 22.66 6.01 -13.04
C ASP A 202 23.38 5.79 -14.38
N GLU A 203 24.04 4.64 -14.54
CA GLU A 203 24.64 4.20 -15.80
C GLU A 203 23.57 4.02 -16.89
N ALA A 204 22.45 3.38 -16.56
CA ALA A 204 21.31 3.20 -17.46
C ALA A 204 20.72 4.56 -17.90
N GLY A 205 20.72 5.56 -17.02
CA GLY A 205 20.28 6.91 -17.34
C GLY A 205 21.13 7.54 -18.43
N THR A 206 22.45 7.43 -18.28
CA THR A 206 23.41 7.94 -19.26
C THR A 206 23.32 7.16 -20.58
N ALA A 207 23.23 5.83 -20.52
CA ALA A 207 23.11 4.98 -21.69
C ALA A 207 21.81 5.24 -22.48
N ALA A 208 20.69 5.47 -21.78
CA ALA A 208 19.40 5.74 -22.42
C ALA A 208 19.26 7.18 -22.92
N SER A 209 19.85 8.15 -22.23
CA SER A 209 19.53 9.58 -22.41
C SER A 209 20.69 10.42 -22.95
N GLY A 210 21.92 9.88 -22.92
CA GLY A 210 23.15 10.61 -23.21
C GLY A 210 23.54 11.56 -22.09
N ASP A 211 23.80 12.83 -22.42
CA ASP A 211 24.21 13.86 -21.45
C ASP A 211 23.08 14.19 -20.46
N LEU A 212 23.20 13.71 -19.22
CA LEU A 212 22.24 13.96 -18.15
C LEU A 212 22.09 15.45 -17.81
N LYS A 213 23.12 16.29 -18.00
CA LYS A 213 23.01 17.74 -17.80
C LYS A 213 22.20 18.40 -18.92
N LYS A 214 22.20 17.83 -20.12
CA LYS A 214 21.31 18.25 -21.19
C LYS A 214 19.87 17.88 -20.86
N LEU A 215 19.64 16.64 -20.40
CA LEU A 215 18.31 16.18 -19.99
C LEU A 215 17.74 17.04 -18.85
N ASP A 216 18.55 17.39 -17.85
CA ASP A 216 18.13 18.22 -16.72
C ASP A 216 17.68 19.62 -17.17
N ARG A 217 18.45 20.27 -18.06
CA ARG A 217 18.08 21.56 -18.67
C ARG A 217 16.79 21.48 -19.50
N GLU A 218 16.56 20.36 -20.16
CA GLU A 218 15.31 20.12 -20.90
C GLU A 218 14.12 19.93 -19.96
N LEU A 219 14.29 19.20 -18.85
CA LEU A 219 13.28 19.08 -17.79
C LEU A 219 12.93 20.45 -17.20
N ASP A 220 13.94 21.25 -16.88
CA ASP A 220 13.73 22.61 -16.36
C ASP A 220 12.97 23.49 -17.35
N LYS A 221 13.30 23.39 -18.64
CA LYS A 221 12.58 24.10 -19.70
C LYS A 221 11.14 23.59 -19.82
N TYR A 222 10.94 22.28 -19.71
CA TYR A 222 9.63 21.63 -19.76
C TYR A 222 8.75 22.08 -18.59
N MET A 223 9.29 22.08 -17.37
CA MET A 223 8.61 22.53 -16.15
C MET A 223 8.16 23.99 -16.22
N ARG A 224 8.99 24.88 -16.79
CA ARG A 224 8.62 26.29 -17.01
C ARG A 224 7.58 26.49 -18.13
N GLY A 225 7.36 25.45 -18.95
CA GLY A 225 6.37 25.46 -20.01
C GLY A 225 4.96 25.13 -19.54
N SER A 226 4.05 24.92 -20.49
CA SER A 226 2.71 24.42 -20.21
C SER A 226 2.73 22.90 -20.21
N ILE A 227 2.70 22.31 -19.01
CA ILE A 227 2.53 20.86 -18.83
C ILE A 227 1.18 20.45 -19.43
N LYS A 228 1.23 19.56 -20.41
CA LYS A 228 0.04 19.04 -21.10
C LYS A 228 -0.46 17.77 -20.41
N PHE A 229 -1.76 17.54 -20.53
CA PHE A 229 -2.42 16.32 -20.09
C PHE A 229 -3.35 15.85 -21.20
N SER A 230 -3.64 14.55 -21.22
CA SER A 230 -4.61 13.98 -22.16
C SER A 230 -5.98 13.94 -21.51
N ARG A 231 -7.04 14.19 -22.28
CA ARG A 231 -8.44 13.99 -21.85
C ARG A 231 -9.06 12.88 -22.68
N SER A 232 -9.73 11.94 -22.01
CA SER A 232 -10.44 10.88 -22.72
C SER A 232 -11.62 11.43 -23.52
N ALA A 233 -11.81 10.92 -24.73
CA ALA A 233 -12.97 11.25 -25.56
C ALA A 233 -14.23 10.56 -25.02
N THR A 234 -14.08 9.32 -24.54
CA THR A 234 -15.15 8.50 -23.98
C THR A 234 -15.01 8.35 -22.47
N PRO A 235 -16.14 8.25 -21.75
CA PRO A 235 -16.11 7.95 -20.33
C PRO A 235 -15.70 6.49 -20.08
N LEU A 236 -15.14 6.23 -18.91
CA LEU A 236 -14.96 4.88 -18.41
C LEU A 236 -16.32 4.27 -18.04
N PRO A 237 -16.45 2.93 -18.03
CA PRO A 237 -17.61 2.26 -17.49
C PRO A 237 -17.91 2.73 -16.06
N GLN A 238 -19.19 2.87 -15.74
CA GLN A 238 -19.60 3.20 -14.37
C GLN A 238 -19.38 1.99 -13.46
N PRO A 239 -18.62 2.12 -12.36
CA PRO A 239 -18.49 1.05 -11.38
C PRO A 239 -19.85 0.71 -10.77
N ALA A 240 -20.03 -0.56 -10.38
CA ALA A 240 -21.16 -0.94 -9.55
C ALA A 240 -21.12 -0.17 -8.23
N ALA A 241 -22.29 0.19 -7.70
CA ALA A 241 -22.34 0.86 -6.40
C ALA A 241 -21.71 -0.06 -5.34
N PRO A 242 -20.81 0.46 -4.48
CA PRO A 242 -20.16 -0.36 -3.47
C PRO A 242 -21.21 -0.84 -2.47
N ALA A 243 -21.10 -2.11 -2.06
CA ALA A 243 -21.87 -2.62 -0.94
C ALA A 243 -21.44 -1.87 0.32
N LEU A 244 -22.40 -1.27 1.02
CA LEU A 244 -22.16 -0.55 2.26
C LEU A 244 -22.48 -1.45 3.44
N GLU A 245 -21.49 -1.66 4.30
CA GLU A 245 -21.63 -2.42 5.53
C GLU A 245 -21.17 -1.59 6.71
N ARG A 246 -22.00 -1.53 7.76
CA ARG A 246 -21.60 -0.94 9.04
C ARG A 246 -20.97 -2.03 9.89
N LEU A 247 -19.69 -1.85 10.23
CA LEU A 247 -19.00 -2.72 11.17
C LEU A 247 -19.74 -2.77 12.52
N SER A 248 -19.71 -3.94 13.15
CA SER A 248 -20.20 -4.08 14.52
C SER A 248 -19.39 -3.18 15.48
N PRO A 249 -19.92 -2.81 16.66
CA PRO A 249 -19.15 -2.06 17.65
C PRO A 249 -17.84 -2.75 18.04
N VAL A 250 -17.83 -4.09 18.09
CA VAL A 250 -16.66 -4.91 18.41
C VAL A 250 -15.61 -4.81 17.31
N ASP A 251 -15.99 -5.04 16.06
CA ASP A 251 -15.06 -4.95 14.93
C ASP A 251 -14.53 -3.53 14.74
N SER A 252 -15.38 -2.52 14.96
CA SER A 252 -14.96 -1.12 14.91
C SER A 252 -13.89 -0.79 15.96
N ALA A 253 -14.02 -1.33 17.18
CA ALA A 253 -13.03 -1.14 18.25
C ALA A 253 -11.71 -1.87 17.98
N ILE A 254 -11.75 -2.97 17.22
CA ILE A 254 -10.58 -3.77 16.87
C ILE A 254 -9.69 -3.08 15.83
N VAL A 255 -10.27 -2.40 14.83
CA VAL A 255 -9.51 -1.77 13.72
C VAL A 255 -8.33 -0.90 14.19
N PRO A 256 -8.47 0.06 15.12
CA PRO A 256 -7.33 0.87 15.56
C PRO A 256 -6.25 0.05 16.27
N LEU A 257 -6.63 -1.00 17.02
CA LEU A 257 -5.68 -1.88 17.72
C LEU A 257 -4.94 -2.78 16.73
N HIS A 258 -5.62 -3.25 15.69
CA HIS A 258 -5.02 -3.97 14.58
C HIS A 258 -3.97 -3.11 13.88
N LEU A 259 -4.32 -1.87 13.52
CA LEU A 259 -3.40 -0.92 12.89
C LEU A 259 -2.22 -0.55 13.80
N MET A 260 -2.48 -0.29 15.10
CA MET A 260 -1.44 -0.03 16.10
C MET A 260 -0.45 -1.18 16.18
N ARG A 261 -0.92 -2.42 16.31
CA ARG A 261 -0.03 -3.58 16.38
C ARG A 261 0.76 -3.75 15.09
N PHE A 262 0.09 -3.66 13.94
CA PHE A 262 0.69 -3.95 12.66
C PHE A 262 1.73 -2.90 12.25
N ILE A 263 1.46 -1.62 12.50
CA ILE A 263 2.28 -0.50 11.99
C ILE A 263 3.19 0.08 13.08
N ASP A 264 2.62 0.42 14.24
CA ASP A 264 3.34 1.06 15.35
C ASP A 264 4.22 0.05 16.12
N LYS A 265 3.94 -1.26 15.97
CA LYS A 265 4.61 -2.36 16.70
C LYS A 265 4.50 -2.20 18.22
N ARG A 266 3.27 -1.88 18.67
CA ARG A 266 2.88 -1.82 20.10
C ARG A 266 2.04 -3.04 20.45
N GLU A 267 2.62 -4.23 20.28
CA GLU A 267 1.93 -5.50 20.50
C GLU A 267 1.42 -5.64 21.95
N GLU A 268 2.20 -5.23 22.94
CA GLU A 268 1.84 -5.39 24.35
C GLU A 268 0.63 -4.55 24.77
N GLU A 269 0.59 -3.30 24.33
CA GLU A 269 -0.55 -2.40 24.57
C GLU A 269 -1.80 -2.87 23.83
N ALA A 270 -1.67 -3.17 22.52
CA ALA A 270 -2.77 -3.69 21.73
C ALA A 270 -3.32 -5.00 22.32
N LEU A 271 -2.45 -5.93 22.74
CA LEU A 271 -2.86 -7.20 23.36
C LEU A 271 -3.64 -6.98 24.65
N GLY A 272 -3.24 -6.02 25.49
CA GLY A 272 -3.96 -5.65 26.71
C GLY A 272 -5.41 -5.26 26.43
N GLU A 273 -5.64 -4.38 25.46
CA GLU A 273 -6.97 -3.92 25.08
C GLU A 273 -7.78 -5.01 24.34
N LEU A 274 -7.15 -5.72 23.41
CA LEU A 274 -7.78 -6.81 22.65
C LEU A 274 -8.28 -7.92 23.58
N ARG A 275 -7.54 -8.25 24.65
CA ARG A 275 -7.99 -9.21 25.67
C ARG A 275 -9.29 -8.76 26.32
N GLN A 276 -9.40 -7.49 26.71
CA GLN A 276 -10.63 -6.97 27.32
C GLN A 276 -11.81 -7.06 26.35
N ILE A 277 -11.60 -6.69 25.09
CA ILE A 277 -12.62 -6.78 24.04
C ILE A 277 -13.06 -8.24 23.83
N ALA A 278 -12.11 -9.17 23.68
CA ALA A 278 -12.42 -10.58 23.44
C ALA A 278 -13.13 -11.24 24.63
N LEU A 279 -12.74 -10.93 25.87
CA LEU A 279 -13.39 -11.43 27.08
C LEU A 279 -14.82 -10.90 27.24
N ALA A 280 -15.04 -9.62 26.92
CA ALA A 280 -16.37 -9.02 26.93
C ALA A 280 -17.25 -9.53 25.78
N ASN A 281 -16.66 -10.04 24.70
CA ASN A 281 -17.35 -10.48 23.48
C ASN A 281 -16.93 -11.90 23.06
N PRO A 282 -17.22 -12.94 23.87
CA PRO A 282 -16.69 -14.29 23.67
C PRO A 282 -17.21 -15.00 22.41
N GLN A 283 -18.20 -14.42 21.71
CA GLN A 283 -18.72 -14.92 20.43
C GLN A 283 -18.07 -14.25 19.21
N SER A 284 -17.17 -13.27 19.41
CA SER A 284 -16.46 -12.62 18.32
C SER A 284 -15.23 -13.44 17.90
N ALA A 285 -15.35 -14.15 16.78
CA ALA A 285 -14.23 -14.87 16.18
C ALA A 285 -13.07 -13.91 15.81
N ASN A 286 -13.40 -12.70 15.37
CA ASN A 286 -12.42 -11.67 15.03
C ASN A 286 -11.63 -11.20 16.26
N ALA A 287 -12.33 -10.89 17.36
CA ALA A 287 -11.66 -10.50 18.61
C ALA A 287 -10.72 -11.59 19.12
N ALA A 288 -11.16 -12.86 19.06
CA ALA A 288 -10.33 -13.99 19.44
C ALA A 288 -9.08 -14.11 18.54
N TYR A 289 -9.24 -13.99 17.21
CA TYR A 289 -8.10 -14.01 16.28
C TYR A 289 -7.09 -12.88 16.56
N GLU A 290 -7.54 -11.64 16.78
CA GLU A 290 -6.60 -10.53 16.98
C GLU A 290 -5.84 -10.64 18.31
N VAL A 291 -6.45 -11.17 19.38
CA VAL A 291 -5.71 -11.54 20.60
C VAL A 291 -4.65 -12.60 20.28
N ALA A 292 -5.03 -13.64 19.55
CA ALA A 292 -4.11 -14.72 19.23
C ALA A 292 -2.89 -14.22 18.44
N ARG A 293 -3.13 -13.39 17.43
CA ARG A 293 -2.07 -12.82 16.60
C ARG A 293 -1.19 -11.84 17.40
N ALA A 294 -1.79 -11.02 18.26
CA ALA A 294 -1.03 -10.11 19.11
C ALA A 294 -0.15 -10.85 20.12
N ALA A 295 -0.66 -11.92 20.73
CA ALA A 295 0.11 -12.76 21.64
C ALA A 295 1.29 -13.43 20.91
N GLN A 296 1.06 -13.98 19.72
CA GLN A 296 2.11 -14.58 18.91
C GLN A 296 3.21 -13.58 18.53
N ALA A 297 2.83 -12.39 18.05
CA ALA A 297 3.79 -11.35 17.66
C ALA A 297 4.68 -10.94 18.85
N LEU A 298 4.09 -10.77 20.04
CA LEU A 298 4.82 -10.47 21.26
C LEU A 298 5.69 -11.65 21.74
N ALA A 299 5.26 -12.89 21.51
CA ALA A 299 6.06 -14.07 21.82
C ALA A 299 7.33 -14.13 20.96
N ASN A 300 7.23 -13.76 19.68
CA ASN A 300 8.36 -13.73 18.76
C ASN A 300 9.40 -12.63 19.06
N SER A 301 9.03 -11.59 19.82
CA SER A 301 9.89 -10.44 20.10
C SER A 301 10.45 -10.40 21.52
N THR A 302 10.01 -11.29 22.41
CA THR A 302 10.45 -11.30 23.81
C THR A 302 11.67 -12.20 24.02
N GLU A 303 12.59 -11.77 24.89
CA GLU A 303 13.74 -12.58 25.33
C GLU A 303 13.46 -13.38 26.62
N ASP A 304 12.31 -13.16 27.27
CA ASP A 304 11.91 -13.88 28.47
C ASP A 304 11.22 -15.19 28.07
N THR A 305 11.91 -16.31 28.29
CA THR A 305 11.42 -17.66 27.95
C THR A 305 10.09 -18.00 28.64
N ALA A 306 9.87 -17.57 29.88
CA ALA A 306 8.61 -17.86 30.58
C ALA A 306 7.46 -17.04 29.97
N LYS A 307 7.73 -15.77 29.62
CA LYS A 307 6.78 -14.90 28.91
C LYS A 307 6.46 -15.44 27.52
N GLU A 308 7.48 -15.85 26.77
CA GLU A 308 7.35 -16.46 25.44
C GLU A 308 6.41 -17.68 25.48
N ILE A 309 6.67 -18.64 26.39
CA ILE A 309 5.84 -19.85 26.53
C ILE A 309 4.39 -19.48 26.87
N ALA A 310 4.17 -18.53 27.78
CA ALA A 310 2.83 -18.10 28.17
C ALA A 310 2.08 -17.48 26.98
N LEU A 311 2.75 -16.64 26.18
CA LEU A 311 2.16 -15.96 25.03
C LEU A 311 1.83 -16.93 23.88
N TRP A 312 2.68 -17.92 23.61
CA TRP A 312 2.37 -18.95 22.62
C TRP A 312 1.17 -19.82 23.03
N ASN A 313 1.05 -20.16 24.31
CA ASN A 313 -0.11 -20.89 24.83
C ASN A 313 -1.40 -20.06 24.73
N GLU A 314 -1.30 -18.74 24.97
CA GLU A 314 -2.43 -17.84 24.78
C GLU A 314 -2.82 -17.70 23.31
N ALA A 315 -1.84 -17.56 22.41
CA ALA A 315 -2.06 -17.53 20.97
C ALA A 315 -2.82 -18.76 20.50
N GLU A 316 -2.41 -19.96 20.93
CA GLU A 316 -3.11 -21.21 20.62
C GLU A 316 -4.55 -21.21 21.13
N LYS A 317 -4.75 -20.90 22.42
CA LYS A 317 -6.07 -20.91 23.04
C LYS A 317 -7.07 -19.99 22.32
N PHE A 318 -6.66 -18.77 22.01
CA PHE A 318 -7.54 -17.81 21.34
C PHE A 318 -7.72 -18.11 19.87
N ASN A 319 -6.71 -18.65 19.18
CA ASN A 319 -6.86 -19.06 17.79
C ASN A 319 -7.83 -20.25 17.65
N GLU A 320 -7.79 -21.19 18.59
CA GLU A 320 -8.75 -22.30 18.64
C GLU A 320 -10.18 -21.83 18.91
N LEU A 321 -10.37 -20.83 19.77
CA LEU A 321 -11.67 -20.17 19.93
C LEU A 321 -12.13 -19.52 18.63
N GLY A 322 -11.26 -18.77 17.96
CA GLY A 322 -11.55 -18.14 16.66
C GLY A 322 -11.97 -19.16 15.61
N LEU A 323 -11.22 -20.26 15.46
CA LEU A 323 -11.53 -21.35 14.52
C LEU A 323 -12.79 -22.13 14.89
N LYS A 324 -13.11 -22.27 16.18
CA LYS A 324 -14.36 -22.89 16.62
C LYS A 324 -15.58 -22.06 16.19
N LEU A 325 -15.46 -20.73 16.26
CA LEU A 325 -16.54 -19.80 15.90
C LEU A 325 -16.63 -19.56 14.39
N ALA A 326 -15.48 -19.54 13.69
CA ALA A 326 -15.38 -19.35 12.25
C ALA A 326 -14.32 -20.28 11.64
N PRO A 327 -14.66 -21.57 11.38
CA PRO A 327 -13.71 -22.56 10.84
C PRO A 327 -13.11 -22.18 9.48
N TRP A 328 -13.82 -21.36 8.69
CA TRP A 328 -13.41 -20.85 7.39
C TRP A 328 -12.51 -19.61 7.46
N MET A 329 -12.15 -19.12 8.64
CA MET A 329 -11.31 -17.92 8.73
C MET A 329 -9.88 -18.22 8.26
N ALA A 330 -9.56 -17.85 7.02
CA ALA A 330 -8.28 -18.14 6.36
C ALA A 330 -7.08 -17.75 7.24
N ARG A 331 -7.05 -16.51 7.76
CA ARG A 331 -5.97 -16.02 8.63
C ARG A 331 -5.82 -16.78 9.96
N ALA A 332 -6.92 -17.29 10.54
CA ALA A 332 -6.85 -18.13 11.74
C ALA A 332 -6.32 -19.54 11.42
N ASN A 333 -6.65 -20.08 10.25
CA ASN A 333 -6.10 -21.34 9.76
C ASN A 333 -4.58 -21.18 9.50
N LEU A 334 -4.16 -20.07 8.87
CA LEU A 334 -2.74 -19.76 8.67
C LEU A 334 -1.99 -19.69 10.01
N LEU A 335 -2.51 -18.93 10.97
CA LEU A 335 -1.94 -18.82 12.31
C LEU A 335 -1.88 -20.17 13.03
N LYS A 336 -2.86 -21.07 12.85
CA LYS A 336 -2.79 -22.43 13.42
C LYS A 336 -1.60 -23.19 12.83
N GLY A 337 -1.38 -23.10 11.52
CA GLY A 337 -0.20 -23.69 10.87
C GLY A 337 1.11 -23.17 11.47
N GLU A 338 1.22 -21.85 11.67
CA GLU A 338 2.40 -21.23 12.28
C GLU A 338 2.65 -21.71 13.73
N ILE A 339 1.60 -21.77 14.54
CA ILE A 339 1.68 -22.28 15.92
C ILE A 339 2.15 -23.74 15.93
N GLU A 340 1.58 -24.61 15.09
CA GLU A 340 1.99 -26.02 15.01
C GLU A 340 3.45 -26.17 14.55
N MET A 341 3.89 -25.37 13.57
CA MET A 341 5.28 -25.36 13.11
C MET A 341 6.25 -24.90 14.21
N HIS A 342 5.90 -23.86 14.98
CA HIS A 342 6.72 -23.40 16.10
C HIS A 342 6.93 -24.51 17.14
N ARG A 343 5.85 -25.25 17.50
CA ARG A 343 5.96 -26.39 18.43
C ARG A 343 6.88 -27.49 17.90
N LEU A 344 6.79 -27.81 16.61
CA LEU A 344 7.64 -28.83 15.99
C LEU A 344 9.11 -28.41 15.84
N GLY A 345 9.40 -27.11 15.82
CA GLY A 345 10.78 -26.61 15.87
C GLY A 345 11.42 -26.76 17.25
N ASN A 346 10.63 -26.56 18.32
CA ASN A 346 11.12 -26.56 19.70
C ASN A 346 11.36 -27.96 20.28
N VAL A 347 10.71 -28.98 19.73
CA VAL A 347 11.03 -30.38 20.04
C VAL A 347 11.82 -30.89 18.84
N SER A 348 13.02 -31.45 18.99
CA SER A 348 13.86 -31.99 17.89
C SER A 348 13.25 -33.24 17.20
N ILE A 349 11.94 -33.24 16.98
CA ILE A 349 11.13 -34.31 16.43
C ILE A 349 11.06 -34.09 14.91
N ARG A 350 11.87 -34.84 14.18
CA ARG A 350 11.71 -35.03 12.74
C ARG A 350 10.63 -36.10 12.48
N THR A 351 9.36 -35.75 12.66
CA THR A 351 8.21 -36.60 12.23
C THR A 351 7.54 -35.97 11.00
N PRO A 352 7.82 -36.47 9.79
CA PRO A 352 7.30 -35.91 8.54
C PRO A 352 5.77 -35.76 8.51
N GLU A 353 5.05 -36.63 9.20
CA GLU A 353 3.58 -36.64 9.28
C GLU A 353 3.06 -35.40 10.01
N ARG A 354 3.71 -34.98 11.10
CA ARG A 354 3.30 -33.78 11.87
C ARG A 354 3.60 -32.50 11.11
N TRP A 355 4.75 -32.43 10.44
CA TRP A 355 5.07 -31.32 9.54
C TRP A 355 4.10 -31.24 8.35
N THR A 356 3.61 -32.37 7.87
CA THR A 356 2.57 -32.43 6.83
C THR A 356 1.23 -31.95 7.37
N ALA A 357 0.84 -32.35 8.58
CA ALA A 357 -0.37 -31.87 9.23
C ALA A 357 -0.34 -30.35 9.50
N ALA A 358 0.78 -29.81 9.96
CA ALA A 358 0.97 -28.38 10.16
C ALA A 358 0.80 -27.58 8.85
N ARG A 359 1.42 -28.06 7.76
CA ARG A 359 1.25 -27.48 6.41
C ARG A 359 -0.16 -27.63 5.88
N GLY A 360 -0.91 -28.66 6.31
CA GLY A 360 -2.31 -28.84 5.95
C GLY A 360 -3.20 -27.66 6.36
N TRP A 361 -2.86 -26.93 7.42
CA TRP A 361 -3.57 -25.71 7.82
C TRP A 361 -3.32 -24.52 6.89
N VAL A 362 -2.11 -24.42 6.31
CA VAL A 362 -1.79 -23.41 5.29
C VAL A 362 -2.59 -23.65 4.01
N ASN A 363 -2.76 -24.92 3.62
CA ASN A 363 -3.61 -25.28 2.48
C ASN A 363 -5.07 -24.90 2.73
N LYS A 364 -5.62 -25.21 3.91
CA LYS A 364 -6.98 -24.78 4.29
C LYS A 364 -7.16 -23.26 4.24
N ALA A 365 -6.13 -22.49 4.58
CA ALA A 365 -6.16 -21.04 4.47
C ALA A 365 -6.14 -20.53 3.03
N SER A 366 -5.61 -21.32 2.08
CA SER A 366 -5.61 -20.99 0.65
C SER A 366 -6.92 -21.38 -0.03
N ASP A 367 -7.61 -22.40 0.49
CA ASP A 367 -8.88 -22.90 -0.03
C ASP A 367 -10.12 -22.17 0.54
N ALA A 368 -9.95 -21.34 1.57
CA ALA A 368 -11.00 -20.59 2.27
C ALA A 368 -11.01 -19.12 1.85
#